data_AF-A0A935S657-F1
#
_entry.id   AF-A0A935S657-F1
#
_cell.length_a   1.000
_cell.length_b   1.000
_cell.length_c   1.000
_cell.angle_alpha   90.00
_cell.angle_beta   90.00
_cell.angle_gamma   90.00
#
_symmetry.space_group_name_H-M   'P 1'
#
loop_
_entity.id
_entity.type
_entity.pdbx_description
1 polymer ?
#
loop_
_entity_poly.entity_id
_entity_poly.type
_entity_poly.pdbx_seq_one_letter_code
_entity_poly.pdbx_strand_id
1 'polypeptide(L)'
;MKGKPVDISEMEMDDAIELIKGKKGTEVRLTVKKPDGSIKVIPIIRDVIDMEDVLAKSAVLNNKSKIGYIYLPTFYTDFTGTGSGTHRCAKDMREEIEKLKRVGVKSIIIDLRDNGGGSLQEVVVMAGLFFPKGPVVQVKNRDGHIKIMEDYNQDVAWDGPLAIMVNHGSASASEILAAALQDYKRAVIIGTPTFGKGTVQSFLNLDGYLMPQFDTIKPIGEVKVTQQNSIE
;
A
#
# COMPACT_ATOMS: atom_id res chain seq x y z
N MET A 1 -6.67 -35.37 -16.63
CA MET A 1 -7.47 -35.29 -17.86
C MET A 1 -7.50 -33.83 -18.31
N LYS A 2 -7.17 -33.55 -19.58
CA LYS A 2 -7.22 -32.18 -20.15
C LYS A 2 -8.70 -31.82 -20.37
N GLY A 3 -9.22 -30.85 -19.61
CA GLY A 3 -10.58 -30.35 -19.77
C GLY A 3 -10.78 -29.68 -21.14
N LYS A 4 -12.03 -29.62 -21.60
CA LYS A 4 -12.39 -28.84 -22.79
C LYS A 4 -12.09 -27.35 -22.53
N PRO A 5 -11.58 -26.60 -23.52
CA PRO A 5 -11.44 -25.15 -23.39
C PRO A 5 -12.79 -24.52 -23.08
N VAL A 6 -12.80 -23.57 -22.14
CA VAL A 6 -13.96 -22.74 -21.82
C VAL A 6 -13.83 -21.44 -22.63
N ASP A 7 -14.87 -21.09 -23.37
CA ASP A 7 -14.94 -19.80 -24.05
C ASP A 7 -15.38 -18.72 -23.05
N ILE A 8 -14.62 -17.62 -23.00
CA ILE A 8 -14.80 -16.52 -22.05
C ILE A 8 -15.29 -15.24 -22.74
N SER A 9 -15.58 -15.27 -24.04
CA SER A 9 -15.89 -14.07 -24.85
C SER A 9 -17.14 -13.31 -24.38
N GLU A 10 -18.08 -14.03 -23.75
CA GLU A 10 -19.34 -13.49 -23.22
C GLU A 10 -19.35 -13.43 -21.68
N MET A 11 -18.19 -13.62 -21.03
CA MET A 11 -18.06 -13.54 -19.57
C MET A 11 -17.72 -12.13 -19.13
N GLU A 12 -18.21 -11.75 -17.95
CA GLU A 12 -17.69 -10.59 -17.25
C GLU A 12 -16.20 -10.78 -16.92
N MET A 13 -15.46 -9.68 -16.90
CA MET A 13 -14.00 -9.71 -16.71
C MET A 13 -13.60 -10.48 -15.43
N ASP A 14 -14.34 -10.25 -14.33
CA ASP A 14 -14.05 -10.87 -13.04
C ASP A 14 -14.23 -12.39 -13.06
N ASP A 15 -15.28 -12.89 -13.74
CA ASP A 15 -15.53 -14.33 -13.90
C ASP A 15 -14.43 -15.01 -14.72
N ALA A 16 -13.97 -14.35 -15.79
CA ALA A 16 -12.87 -14.83 -16.60
C ALA A 16 -11.55 -14.86 -15.79
N ILE A 17 -11.31 -13.87 -14.94
CA ILE A 17 -10.15 -13.81 -14.05
C ILE A 17 -10.16 -14.97 -13.05
N GLU A 18 -11.30 -15.35 -12.49
CA GLU A 18 -11.41 -16.48 -11.55
C GLU A 18 -11.03 -17.83 -12.19
N LEU A 19 -11.33 -18.03 -13.48
CA LEU A 19 -10.87 -19.21 -14.23
C LEU A 19 -9.35 -19.23 -14.47
N ILE A 20 -8.74 -18.05 -14.58
CA ILE A 20 -7.30 -17.88 -14.81
C ILE A 20 -6.52 -18.03 -13.51
N LYS A 21 -7.04 -17.52 -12.40
CA LYS A 21 -6.48 -17.71 -11.05
C LYS A 21 -6.50 -19.18 -10.64
N GLY A 22 -5.72 -19.52 -9.62
CA GLY A 22 -5.61 -20.87 -9.11
C GLY A 22 -4.35 -21.06 -8.27
N LYS A 23 -4.16 -22.28 -7.77
CA LYS A 23 -3.04 -22.60 -6.87
C LYS A 23 -1.69 -22.34 -7.56
N LYS A 24 -0.77 -21.68 -6.85
CA LYS A 24 0.63 -21.49 -7.28
C LYS A 24 1.25 -22.81 -7.77
N GLY A 25 1.99 -22.75 -8.86
CA GLY A 25 2.66 -23.87 -9.50
C GLY A 25 1.77 -24.71 -10.42
N THR A 26 0.46 -24.44 -10.50
CA THR A 26 -0.41 -25.15 -11.44
C THR A 26 -0.38 -24.50 -12.83
N GLU A 27 -0.58 -25.28 -13.89
CA GLU A 27 -0.66 -24.78 -15.26
C GLU A 27 -2.07 -24.29 -15.59
N VAL A 28 -2.17 -23.14 -16.27
CA VAL A 28 -3.34 -22.67 -16.99
C VAL A 28 -3.00 -22.55 -18.48
N ARG A 29 -3.95 -22.79 -19.37
CA ARG A 29 -3.75 -22.65 -20.82
C ARG A 29 -4.70 -21.60 -21.37
N LEU A 30 -4.15 -20.55 -21.96
CA LEU A 30 -4.93 -19.49 -22.59
C LEU A 30 -4.97 -19.69 -24.10
N THR A 31 -6.17 -19.69 -24.68
CA THR A 31 -6.35 -19.67 -26.14
C THR A 31 -6.46 -18.21 -26.56
N VAL A 32 -5.42 -17.67 -27.18
CA VAL A 32 -5.31 -16.24 -27.50
C VAL A 32 -5.41 -16.04 -29.00
N LYS A 33 -6.35 -15.19 -29.44
CA LYS A 33 -6.41 -14.67 -30.80
C LYS A 33 -5.54 -13.42 -30.90
N LYS A 34 -4.49 -13.47 -31.72
CA LYS A 34 -3.57 -12.36 -31.95
C LYS A 34 -4.16 -11.33 -32.92
N PRO A 35 -3.61 -10.10 -32.98
CA PRO A 35 -4.06 -9.08 -33.94
C PRO A 35 -3.97 -9.53 -35.40
N ASP A 36 -3.03 -10.42 -35.73
CA ASP A 36 -2.89 -11.02 -37.07
C ASP A 36 -3.93 -12.10 -37.40
N GLY A 37 -4.88 -12.35 -36.48
CA GLY A 37 -5.93 -13.36 -36.60
C GLY A 37 -5.50 -14.78 -36.21
N SER A 38 -4.21 -15.02 -35.94
CA SER A 38 -3.74 -16.34 -35.52
C SER A 38 -4.21 -16.70 -34.11
N ILE A 39 -4.57 -17.96 -33.91
CA ILE A 39 -4.96 -18.49 -32.60
C ILE A 39 -3.81 -19.33 -32.05
N LYS A 40 -3.37 -19.03 -30.82
CA LYS A 40 -2.31 -19.79 -30.14
C LYS A 40 -2.77 -20.20 -28.74
N VAL A 41 -2.38 -21.41 -28.34
CA VAL A 41 -2.52 -21.88 -26.97
C VAL A 41 -1.22 -21.59 -26.22
N ILE A 42 -1.31 -20.78 -25.17
CA ILE A 42 -0.17 -20.35 -24.35
C ILE A 42 -0.30 -21.02 -22.98
N PRO A 43 0.59 -21.97 -22.62
CA PRO A 43 0.65 -22.50 -21.26
C PRO A 43 1.34 -21.48 -20.33
N ILE A 44 0.74 -21.23 -19.18
CA ILE A 44 1.26 -20.33 -18.15
C ILE A 44 1.27 -21.10 -16.83
N ILE A 45 2.39 -21.09 -16.12
CA ILE A 45 2.46 -21.60 -14.75
C ILE A 45 2.02 -20.48 -13.83
N ARG A 46 0.98 -20.74 -13.03
CA ARG A 46 0.47 -19.76 -12.06
C ARG A 46 1.54 -19.48 -11.00
N ASP A 47 1.82 -18.21 -10.78
CA ASP A 47 2.66 -17.75 -9.68
C ASP A 47 1.99 -16.56 -9.00
N VAL A 48 2.53 -16.15 -7.85
CA VAL A 48 2.14 -14.92 -7.17
C VAL A 48 2.58 -13.76 -8.07
N ILE A 49 1.63 -12.92 -8.47
CA ILE A 49 1.93 -11.69 -9.21
C ILE A 49 2.49 -10.71 -8.18
N ASP A 50 3.78 -10.43 -8.29
CA ASP A 50 4.39 -9.31 -7.57
C ASP A 50 4.14 -8.04 -8.39
N MET A 51 3.15 -7.24 -8.00
CA MET A 51 2.86 -5.98 -8.67
C MET A 51 3.90 -4.94 -8.26
N GLU A 52 5.08 -4.99 -8.87
CA GLU A 52 6.15 -4.00 -8.62
C GLU A 52 5.69 -2.55 -8.86
N ASP A 53 4.65 -2.34 -9.67
CA ASP A 53 4.07 -1.02 -9.97
C ASP A 53 3.37 -0.35 -8.79
N VAL A 54 2.99 -1.10 -7.75
CA VAL A 54 2.41 -0.52 -6.53
C VAL A 54 3.43 -0.30 -5.42
N LEU A 55 4.71 -0.59 -5.66
CA LEU A 55 5.77 -0.46 -4.65
C LEU A 55 6.38 0.95 -4.63
N ALA A 56 7.01 1.29 -3.51
CA ALA A 56 7.81 2.51 -3.40
C ALA A 56 9.00 2.44 -4.37
N LYS A 57 9.24 3.53 -5.11
CA LYS A 57 10.34 3.63 -6.08
C LYS A 57 11.08 4.94 -5.89
N SER A 58 12.41 4.93 -6.02
CA SER A 58 13.22 6.15 -5.96
C SER A 58 13.94 6.50 -7.26
N ALA A 59 14.24 7.79 -7.40
CA ALA A 59 15.05 8.35 -8.46
C ALA A 59 15.97 9.46 -7.90
N VAL A 60 17.03 9.79 -8.65
CA VAL A 60 17.91 10.91 -8.31
C VAL A 60 17.69 12.04 -9.31
N LEU A 61 17.30 13.20 -8.80
CA LEU A 61 17.17 14.43 -9.57
C LEU A 61 18.50 15.20 -9.50
N ASN A 62 19.13 15.43 -10.65
CA ASN A 62 20.41 16.13 -10.76
C ASN A 62 20.18 17.58 -11.21
N ASN A 63 19.64 18.43 -10.33
CA ASN A 63 19.44 19.85 -10.63
C ASN A 63 20.16 20.71 -9.59
N LYS A 64 21.40 21.12 -9.90
CA LYS A 64 22.35 21.87 -9.03
C LYS A 64 22.83 21.14 -7.76
N SER A 65 22.02 20.25 -7.20
CA SER A 65 22.37 19.30 -6.14
C SER A 65 21.74 17.93 -6.42
N LYS A 66 22.27 16.87 -5.78
CA LYS A 66 21.70 15.52 -5.85
C LYS A 66 20.52 15.42 -4.88
N ILE A 67 19.30 15.39 -5.42
CA ILE A 67 18.07 15.27 -4.64
C ILE A 67 17.52 13.86 -4.86
N GLY A 68 17.20 13.16 -3.77
CA GLY A 68 16.46 11.93 -3.82
C GLY A 68 14.97 12.20 -3.98
N TYR A 69 14.33 11.50 -4.89
CA TYR A 69 12.89 11.56 -5.09
C TYR A 69 12.33 10.17 -4.83
N ILE A 70 11.35 10.04 -3.94
CA ILE A 70 10.68 8.78 -3.65
C ILE A 70 9.20 8.95 -3.99
N TYR A 71 8.71 8.10 -4.88
CA TYR A 71 7.29 7.99 -5.19
C TYR A 71 6.67 6.87 -4.37
N LEU A 72 5.64 7.19 -3.58
CA LEU A 72 4.87 6.22 -2.82
C LEU A 72 3.41 6.24 -3.30
N PRO A 73 2.97 5.25 -4.10
CA PRO A 73 1.63 5.26 -4.67
C PRO A 73 0.52 4.96 -3.65
N THR A 74 0.80 4.12 -2.64
CA THR A 74 -0.16 3.73 -1.60
C THR A 74 0.56 3.23 -0.35
N PHE A 75 -0.11 3.26 0.80
CA PHE A 75 0.40 2.65 2.04
C PHE A 75 0.06 1.16 2.11
N TYR A 76 0.70 0.36 1.26
CA TYR A 76 0.46 -1.09 1.16
C TYR A 76 1.09 -1.88 2.32
N THR A 77 0.46 -2.99 2.68
CA THR A 77 0.96 -3.96 3.66
C THR A 77 0.47 -5.36 3.30
N ASP A 78 1.15 -6.41 3.75
CA ASP A 78 0.68 -7.78 3.61
C ASP A 78 -0.39 -8.08 4.67
N PHE A 79 -1.65 -7.91 4.29
CA PHE A 79 -2.80 -8.21 5.15
C PHE A 79 -3.05 -9.72 5.34
N THR A 80 -2.38 -10.59 4.57
CA THR A 80 -2.64 -12.05 4.62
C THR A 80 -1.91 -12.75 5.76
N GLY A 81 -0.87 -12.14 6.33
CA GLY A 81 -0.07 -12.73 7.42
C GLY A 81 0.63 -14.04 7.05
N THR A 82 0.62 -14.43 5.77
CA THR A 82 1.17 -15.71 5.29
C THR A 82 2.69 -15.65 5.09
N GLY A 83 3.30 -14.46 5.24
CA GLY A 83 4.70 -14.22 4.91
C GLY A 83 5.00 -14.35 3.41
N SER A 84 3.96 -14.40 2.57
CA SER A 84 4.08 -14.50 1.11
C SER A 84 3.98 -13.14 0.40
N GLY A 85 3.51 -12.08 1.07
CA GLY A 85 3.67 -10.70 0.63
C GLY A 85 4.96 -10.11 1.20
N THR A 86 6.03 -10.07 0.40
CA THR A 86 7.36 -9.59 0.80
C THR A 86 7.46 -8.10 1.10
N HIS A 87 6.44 -7.32 0.71
CA HIS A 87 6.51 -5.87 0.59
C HIS A 87 5.64 -5.18 1.64
N ARG A 88 6.28 -4.32 2.42
CA ARG A 88 5.65 -3.43 3.41
C ARG A 88 6.16 -2.04 3.12
N CYS A 89 5.27 -1.08 2.87
CA CYS A 89 5.72 0.20 2.33
C CYS A 89 6.71 0.93 3.25
N ALA A 90 6.63 0.78 4.58
CA ALA A 90 7.62 1.36 5.48
C ALA A 90 9.01 0.71 5.33
N LYS A 91 9.06 -0.61 5.14
CA LYS A 91 10.31 -1.33 4.90
C LYS A 91 10.91 -0.91 3.55
N ASP A 92 10.09 -0.89 2.51
CA ASP A 92 10.57 -0.57 1.15
C ASP A 92 11.00 0.90 1.06
N MET A 93 10.28 1.81 1.73
CA MET A 93 10.70 3.22 1.90
C MET A 93 12.10 3.32 2.51
N ARG A 94 12.41 2.55 3.55
CA ARG A 94 13.75 2.51 4.16
C ARG A 94 14.79 2.00 3.17
N GLU A 95 14.48 0.94 2.42
CA GLU A 95 15.40 0.42 1.39
C GLU A 95 15.68 1.45 0.30
N GLU A 96 14.67 2.19 -0.16
CA GLU A 96 14.82 3.30 -1.10
C GLU A 96 15.66 4.46 -0.52
N ILE A 97 15.44 4.84 0.75
CA ILE A 97 16.27 5.83 1.44
C ILE A 97 17.74 5.38 1.48
N GLU A 98 18.01 4.12 1.81
CA GLU A 98 19.39 3.59 1.85
C GLU A 98 20.03 3.55 0.46
N LYS A 99 19.28 3.23 -0.60
CA LYS A 99 19.76 3.35 -1.99
C LYS A 99 20.18 4.80 -2.31
N LEU A 100 19.35 5.76 -1.93
CA LEU A 100 19.62 7.19 -2.16
C LEU A 100 20.82 7.70 -1.34
N LYS A 101 20.98 7.23 -0.09
CA LYS A 101 22.15 7.55 0.75
C LYS A 101 23.46 7.08 0.11
N ARG A 102 23.50 5.86 -0.44
CA ARG A 102 24.70 5.32 -1.10
C ARG A 102 25.17 6.14 -2.30
N VAL A 103 24.25 6.78 -3.03
CA VAL A 103 24.58 7.65 -4.17
C VAL A 103 24.83 9.12 -3.77
N GLY A 104 24.74 9.42 -2.48
CA GLY A 104 25.14 10.69 -1.87
C GLY A 104 24.16 11.84 -2.09
N VAL A 105 22.84 11.55 -2.10
CA VAL A 105 21.84 12.63 -2.12
C VAL A 105 21.94 13.50 -0.87
N LYS A 106 21.57 14.77 -0.99
CA LYS A 106 21.65 15.77 0.10
C LYS A 106 20.30 16.11 0.70
N SER A 107 19.21 15.78 0.01
CA SER A 107 17.84 16.00 0.43
C SER A 107 16.95 14.94 -0.18
N ILE A 108 15.80 14.69 0.44
CA ILE A 108 14.78 13.77 -0.08
C ILE A 108 13.46 14.52 -0.26
N ILE A 109 12.77 14.21 -1.36
CA ILE A 109 11.38 14.58 -1.62
C ILE A 109 10.57 13.27 -1.61
N ILE A 110 9.51 13.22 -0.81
CA ILE A 110 8.52 12.14 -0.85
C ILE A 110 7.29 12.65 -1.60
N ASP A 111 6.91 11.98 -2.68
CA ASP A 111 5.72 12.30 -3.43
C ASP A 111 4.54 11.42 -3.01
N LEU A 112 3.54 12.06 -2.39
CA LEU A 112 2.28 11.47 -1.95
C LEU A 112 1.09 12.02 -2.77
N ARG A 113 1.34 12.70 -3.89
CA ARG A 113 0.26 13.14 -4.77
C ARG A 113 -0.52 11.93 -5.28
N ASP A 114 -1.84 12.05 -5.26
CA ASP A 114 -2.79 11.00 -5.65
C ASP A 114 -2.69 9.70 -4.82
N ASN A 115 -1.99 9.74 -3.68
CA ASN A 115 -1.96 8.63 -2.73
C ASN A 115 -3.15 8.74 -1.75
N GLY A 116 -4.17 7.91 -1.98
CA GLY A 116 -5.39 7.85 -1.17
C GLY A 116 -5.24 7.25 0.24
N GLY A 117 -4.01 6.92 0.67
CA GLY A 117 -3.69 6.38 1.98
C GLY A 117 -3.46 4.87 1.95
N GLY A 118 -3.91 4.16 2.99
CA GLY A 118 -3.74 2.72 3.13
C GLY A 118 -3.61 2.31 4.59
N SER A 119 -2.62 1.47 4.90
CA SER A 119 -2.41 0.93 6.23
C SER A 119 -2.01 2.01 7.26
N LEU A 120 -2.87 2.18 8.27
CA LEU A 120 -2.58 3.04 9.43
C LEU A 120 -1.31 2.59 10.18
N GLN A 121 -1.05 1.28 10.25
CA GLN A 121 0.13 0.79 10.93
C GLN A 121 1.41 1.06 10.14
N GLU A 122 1.36 0.99 8.81
CA GLU A 122 2.52 1.31 7.99
C GLU A 122 2.90 2.78 8.06
N VAL A 123 1.94 3.72 8.09
CA VAL A 123 2.28 5.13 8.25
C VAL A 123 2.95 5.43 9.58
N VAL A 124 2.51 4.79 10.67
CA VAL A 124 3.15 4.96 11.99
C VAL A 124 4.60 4.50 11.96
N VAL A 125 4.88 3.32 11.40
CA VAL A 125 6.25 2.81 11.25
C VAL A 125 7.06 3.67 10.27
N MET A 126 6.46 4.14 9.19
CA MET A 126 7.12 4.98 8.19
C MET A 126 7.51 6.35 8.76
N ALA A 127 6.68 6.93 9.62
CA ALA A 127 6.97 8.20 10.30
C ALA A 127 8.24 8.11 11.16
N GLY A 128 8.44 6.98 11.87
CA GLY A 128 9.64 6.69 12.65
C GLY A 128 10.94 6.62 11.84
N LEU A 129 10.88 6.49 10.52
CA LEU A 129 12.06 6.59 9.65
C LEU A 129 12.67 8.00 9.63
N PHE A 130 11.92 9.01 10.08
CA PHE A 130 12.29 10.43 9.95
C PHE A 130 12.47 11.14 11.29
N PHE A 131 11.97 10.59 12.41
CA PHE A 131 12.18 11.16 13.74
C PHE A 131 12.24 10.07 14.82
N PRO A 132 13.00 10.28 15.91
CA PRO A 132 13.41 9.18 16.79
C PRO A 132 12.32 8.66 17.73
N LYS A 133 11.37 9.50 18.15
CA LYS A 133 10.26 9.07 19.02
C LYS A 133 9.15 10.11 19.04
N GLY A 134 7.92 9.63 19.17
CA GLY A 134 6.78 10.42 19.64
C GLY A 134 5.48 10.00 18.97
N PRO A 135 4.35 10.57 19.42
CA PRO A 135 3.04 10.32 18.83
C PRO A 135 3.03 10.66 17.35
N VAL A 136 2.57 9.72 16.52
CA VAL A 136 2.34 9.95 15.08
C VAL A 136 0.89 10.34 14.84
N VAL A 137 -0.05 9.64 15.49
CA VAL A 137 -1.48 9.86 15.27
C VAL A 137 -2.28 9.43 16.50
N GLN A 138 -3.39 10.09 16.74
CA GLN A 138 -4.36 9.69 17.74
C GLN A 138 -5.63 9.18 17.08
N VAL A 139 -6.16 8.07 17.58
CA VAL A 139 -7.45 7.53 17.13
C VAL A 139 -8.44 7.55 18.27
N LYS A 140 -9.63 8.07 18.00
CA LYS A 140 -10.72 8.16 18.97
C LYS A 140 -11.88 7.29 18.53
N ASN A 141 -12.27 6.34 19.38
CA ASN A 141 -13.43 5.49 19.13
C ASN A 141 -14.75 6.18 19.53
N ARG A 142 -15.88 5.54 19.20
CA ARG A 142 -17.22 6.06 19.50
C ARG A 142 -17.48 6.25 21.00
N ASP A 143 -16.88 5.42 21.84
CA ASP A 143 -17.00 5.47 23.30
C ASP A 143 -16.12 6.56 23.94
N GLY A 144 -15.37 7.30 23.11
CA GLY A 144 -14.51 8.40 23.53
C GLY A 144 -13.11 7.98 23.99
N HIS A 145 -12.77 6.69 23.94
CA HIS A 145 -11.42 6.22 24.23
C HIS A 145 -10.46 6.68 23.14
N ILE A 146 -9.36 7.29 23.58
CA ILE A 146 -8.27 7.78 22.73
C ILE A 146 -7.12 6.78 22.82
N LYS A 147 -6.62 6.34 21.67
CA LYS A 147 -5.39 5.57 21.55
C LYS A 147 -4.37 6.39 20.79
N ILE A 148 -3.21 6.57 21.39
CA ILE A 148 -2.05 7.19 20.74
C ILE A 148 -1.26 6.08 20.04
N MET A 149 -0.89 6.31 18.79
CA MET A 149 -0.02 5.42 18.04
C MET A 149 1.32 6.12 17.79
N GLU A 150 2.39 5.43 18.16
CA GLU A 150 3.77 5.88 18.02
C GLU A 150 4.64 4.72 17.51
N ASP A 151 5.73 5.05 16.81
CA ASP A 151 6.80 4.08 16.57
C ASP A 151 7.77 4.10 17.75
N TYR A 152 8.08 2.90 18.26
CA TYR A 152 9.02 2.72 19.36
C TYR A 152 10.44 2.45 18.87
N ASN A 153 10.62 2.22 17.57
CA ASN A 153 11.94 2.08 16.98
C ASN A 153 12.61 3.46 16.84
N GLN A 154 13.81 3.62 17.40
CA GLN A 154 14.56 4.87 17.36
C GLN A 154 15.51 4.97 16.16
N ASP A 155 15.51 3.97 15.29
CA ASP A 155 16.39 3.89 14.12
C ASP A 155 15.88 4.77 12.97
N VAL A 156 16.26 6.05 13.01
CA VAL A 156 15.95 7.05 11.98
C VAL A 156 16.77 6.74 10.72
N ALA A 157 16.08 6.45 9.61
CA ALA A 157 16.71 6.15 8.34
C ALA A 157 17.25 7.41 7.63
N TRP A 158 16.54 8.54 7.78
CA TRP A 158 16.91 9.82 7.19
C TRP A 158 16.71 10.97 8.17
N ASP A 159 17.78 11.71 8.45
CA ASP A 159 17.84 12.90 9.31
C ASP A 159 18.09 14.21 8.53
N GLY A 160 18.43 14.11 7.23
CA GLY A 160 18.68 15.26 6.37
C GLY A 160 17.41 16.04 5.94
N PRO A 161 17.57 17.10 5.13
CA PRO A 161 16.45 17.89 4.61
C PRO A 161 15.40 17.03 3.90
N LEU A 162 14.13 17.28 4.22
CA LEU A 162 12.99 16.49 3.77
C LEU A 162 11.86 17.40 3.33
N ALA A 163 11.28 17.11 2.17
CA ALA A 163 10.03 17.72 1.71
C ALA A 163 9.01 16.64 1.34
N ILE A 164 7.73 16.94 1.49
CA ILE A 164 6.62 16.06 1.12
C ILE A 164 5.74 16.81 0.14
N MET A 165 5.48 16.18 -1.00
CA MET A 165 4.55 16.70 -2.01
C MET A 165 3.18 16.07 -1.83
N VAL A 166 2.15 16.92 -1.77
CA VAL A 166 0.76 16.51 -1.60
C VAL A 166 -0.16 17.22 -2.61
N ASN A 167 -1.31 16.64 -2.89
CA ASN A 167 -2.37 17.30 -3.64
C ASN A 167 -3.75 16.92 -3.09
N HIS A 168 -4.82 17.34 -3.78
CA HIS A 168 -6.19 16.99 -3.39
C HIS A 168 -6.49 15.48 -3.38
N GLY A 169 -5.70 14.67 -4.10
CA GLY A 169 -5.79 13.20 -4.08
C GLY A 169 -5.07 12.55 -2.90
N SER A 170 -4.25 13.29 -2.15
CA SER A 170 -3.59 12.81 -0.94
C SER A 170 -4.61 12.70 0.21
N ALA A 171 -4.80 11.50 0.76
CA ALA A 171 -5.80 11.25 1.80
C ALA A 171 -5.32 10.30 2.91
N SER A 172 -5.96 10.35 4.08
CA SER A 172 -5.83 9.38 5.17
C SER A 172 -4.37 9.20 5.62
N ALA A 173 -3.76 8.02 5.45
CA ALA A 173 -2.36 7.78 5.82
C ALA A 173 -1.37 8.80 5.22
N SER A 174 -1.65 9.33 4.03
CA SER A 174 -0.84 10.42 3.44
C SER A 174 -0.93 11.72 4.26
N GLU A 175 -2.13 12.04 4.75
CA GLU A 175 -2.40 13.22 5.58
C GLU A 175 -1.73 13.07 6.95
N ILE A 176 -1.88 11.90 7.58
CA ILE A 176 -1.21 11.56 8.85
C ILE A 176 0.31 11.75 8.75
N LEU A 177 0.94 11.22 7.69
CA LEU A 177 2.39 11.34 7.53
C LEU A 177 2.82 12.80 7.35
N ALA A 178 2.09 13.55 6.52
CA ALA A 178 2.37 14.95 6.26
C ALA A 178 2.17 15.82 7.51
N ALA A 179 1.06 15.64 8.22
CA ALA A 179 0.72 16.35 9.44
C ALA A 179 1.74 16.09 10.55
N ALA A 180 2.03 14.81 10.84
CA ALA A 180 3.03 14.45 11.84
C ALA A 180 4.39 15.08 11.54
N LEU A 181 4.90 14.92 10.31
CA LEU A 181 6.21 15.47 9.95
C LEU A 181 6.22 17.00 9.86
N GLN A 182 5.09 17.65 9.60
CA GLN A 182 4.93 19.10 9.68
C GLN A 182 4.96 19.59 11.13
N ASP A 183 4.23 18.94 12.03
CA ASP A 183 4.13 19.32 13.45
C ASP A 183 5.45 19.12 14.19
N TYR A 184 6.18 18.05 13.87
CA TYR A 184 7.55 17.84 14.34
C TYR A 184 8.56 18.82 13.70
N LYS A 185 8.13 19.69 12.78
CA LYS A 185 9.00 20.56 11.96
C LYS A 185 10.08 19.76 11.24
N ARG A 186 9.77 18.51 10.90
CA ARG A 186 10.70 17.54 10.32
C ARG A 186 10.71 17.63 8.79
N ALA A 187 9.59 17.98 8.16
CA ALA A 187 9.48 18.14 6.72
C ALA A 187 8.78 19.43 6.32
N VAL A 188 9.10 19.94 5.14
CA VAL A 188 8.33 21.01 4.48
C VAL A 188 7.26 20.37 3.59
N ILE A 189 6.00 20.75 3.79
CA ILE A 189 4.88 20.28 2.96
C ILE A 189 4.67 21.23 1.78
N ILE A 190 4.62 20.68 0.57
CA ILE A 190 4.54 21.43 -0.69
C ILE A 190 3.35 20.90 -1.52
N GLY A 191 2.53 21.79 -2.07
CA GLY A 191 1.47 21.42 -3.00
C GLY A 191 0.16 22.15 -2.73
N THR A 192 -0.95 21.43 -2.82
CA THR A 192 -2.30 21.95 -2.56
C THR A 192 -2.90 21.33 -1.30
N PRO A 193 -4.00 21.87 -0.75
CA PRO A 193 -4.75 21.20 0.31
C PRO A 193 -5.08 19.74 -0.05
N THR A 194 -4.99 18.87 0.97
CA THR A 194 -5.27 17.42 0.89
C THR A 194 -6.77 17.16 0.84
N PHE A 195 -7.16 15.88 0.80
CA PHE A 195 -8.56 15.47 0.67
C PHE A 195 -9.42 15.81 1.91
N GLY A 196 -8.86 15.73 3.12
CA GLY A 196 -9.54 16.00 4.39
C GLY A 196 -10.16 14.75 5.04
N LYS A 197 -9.56 13.56 4.90
CA LYS A 197 -10.12 12.31 5.42
C LYS A 197 -9.57 11.97 6.81
N GLY A 198 -10.25 12.47 7.85
CA GLY A 198 -9.94 12.21 9.26
C GLY A 198 -10.63 10.97 9.88
N THR A 199 -10.83 9.87 9.15
CA THR A 199 -11.48 8.66 9.69
C THR A 199 -10.67 7.40 9.48
N VAL A 200 -10.65 6.54 10.50
CA VAL A 200 -10.03 5.22 10.46
C VAL A 200 -11.10 4.17 10.26
N GLN A 201 -10.87 3.33 9.26
CA GLN A 201 -11.76 2.26 8.85
C GLN A 201 -11.08 0.93 9.14
N SER A 202 -11.85 -0.04 9.61
CA SER A 202 -11.39 -1.41 9.85
C SER A 202 -12.10 -2.36 8.91
N PHE A 203 -11.39 -3.36 8.42
CA PHE A 203 -11.99 -4.50 7.74
C PHE A 203 -12.49 -5.51 8.78
N LEU A 204 -13.75 -5.88 8.68
CA LEU A 204 -14.37 -6.92 9.48
C LEU A 204 -14.59 -8.13 8.57
N ASN A 205 -13.80 -9.17 8.81
CA ASN A 205 -13.99 -10.44 8.12
C ASN A 205 -15.27 -11.12 8.65
N LEU A 206 -16.22 -11.38 7.76
CA LEU A 206 -17.53 -11.88 8.14
C LEU A 206 -17.52 -13.38 8.47
N ASP A 207 -16.51 -14.14 8.03
CA ASP A 207 -16.40 -15.57 8.31
C ASP A 207 -16.28 -15.86 9.80
N GLY A 208 -15.64 -14.95 10.55
CA GLY A 208 -15.49 -15.06 12.01
C GLY A 208 -16.80 -14.89 12.79
N TYR A 209 -17.86 -14.38 12.15
CA TYR A 209 -19.18 -14.20 12.76
C TYR A 209 -20.16 -15.32 12.42
N LEU A 210 -19.79 -16.25 11.53
CA LEU A 210 -20.61 -17.41 11.20
C LEU A 210 -20.41 -18.54 12.23
N MET A 211 -21.53 -19.14 12.65
CA MET A 211 -21.50 -20.39 13.43
C MET A 211 -20.89 -21.54 12.60
N PRO A 212 -20.22 -22.53 13.23
CA PRO A 212 -19.56 -23.64 12.53
C PRO A 212 -20.46 -24.41 11.55
N GLN A 213 -21.77 -24.49 11.82
CA GLN A 213 -22.73 -25.14 10.91
C GLN A 213 -22.87 -24.45 9.53
N PHE A 214 -22.33 -23.24 9.36
CA PHE A 214 -22.32 -22.47 8.11
C PHE A 214 -20.93 -22.41 7.46
N ASP A 215 -20.00 -23.32 7.81
CA ASP A 215 -18.67 -23.33 7.20
C ASP A 215 -18.70 -23.58 5.68
N THR A 216 -19.76 -24.22 5.16
CA THR A 216 -19.91 -24.53 3.73
C THR A 216 -20.13 -23.31 2.83
N ILE A 217 -20.51 -22.16 3.40
CA ILE A 217 -20.73 -20.92 2.64
C ILE A 217 -19.55 -19.95 2.73
N LYS A 218 -18.50 -20.27 3.49
CA LYS A 218 -17.29 -19.46 3.60
C LYS A 218 -16.42 -19.60 2.32
N PRO A 219 -15.68 -18.56 1.92
CA PRO A 219 -15.64 -17.22 2.52
C PRO A 219 -16.83 -16.37 2.08
N ILE A 220 -17.45 -15.66 3.03
CA ILE A 220 -18.56 -14.73 2.77
C ILE A 220 -18.10 -13.27 2.63
N GLY A 221 -16.79 -13.06 2.63
CA GLY A 221 -16.17 -11.76 2.38
C GLY A 221 -16.00 -10.89 3.62
N GLU A 222 -15.80 -9.60 3.40
CA GLU A 222 -15.43 -8.63 4.44
C GLU A 222 -16.20 -7.32 4.26
N VAL A 223 -16.44 -6.62 5.37
CA VAL A 223 -17.05 -5.28 5.36
C VAL A 223 -16.06 -4.26 5.89
N LYS A 224 -15.90 -3.16 5.16
CA LYS A 224 -15.12 -2.01 5.61
C LYS A 224 -16.01 -1.04 6.37
N VAL A 225 -15.76 -0.87 7.66
CA VAL A 225 -16.57 -0.03 8.55
C VAL A 225 -15.72 1.07 9.18
N THR A 226 -16.22 2.30 9.18
CA THR A 226 -15.63 3.40 9.95
C THR A 226 -15.85 3.16 11.43
N GLN A 227 -14.77 3.00 12.19
CA GLN A 227 -14.86 2.75 13.64
C GLN A 227 -14.37 3.92 14.49
N GLN A 228 -13.44 4.72 13.95
CA GLN A 228 -12.74 5.76 14.72
C GLN A 228 -12.53 7.00 13.86
N ASN A 229 -12.38 8.15 14.52
CA ASN A 229 -11.87 9.36 13.89
C ASN A 229 -10.37 9.44 14.16
N SER A 230 -9.57 9.78 13.13
CA SER A 230 -8.19 10.21 13.34
C SER A 230 -8.20 11.67 13.77
N ILE A 231 -7.37 11.98 14.76
CA ILE A 231 -7.04 13.33 15.16
C ILE A 231 -5.57 13.48 14.80
N GLU A 232 -5.36 14.26 13.75
CA GLU A 232 -4.05 14.65 13.21
C GLU A 232 -3.59 15.92 13.92
#